data_AF-A0A837HEQ9-F1
#
_entry.id   AF-A0A837HEQ9-F1
#
_cell.length_a   1.000
_cell.length_b   1.000
_cell.length_c   1.000
_cell.angle_alpha   90.00
_cell.angle_beta   90.00
_cell.angle_gamma   90.00
#
_symmetry.space_group_name_H-M   'P 1'
#
loop_
_entity.id
_entity.type
_entity.pdbx_description
1 polymer ?
#
loop_
_entity_poly.entity_id
_entity_poly.type
_entity_poly.pdbx_seq_one_letter_code
_entity_poly.pdbx_strand_id
1 'polypeptide(L)'
;MLKQFIIVFFTVIFLIFISSTKPFLVIGSDEYIFDTQITQKTTLINKIFEKTGFLIRLNKSSKAKYWRKLVDKRLAEFKLVVENDDKGAFEETSSRYSTYVANYSDYLLNSNLVNEKSITKQQFDKHQEILNTFKDKYEYNSAWWILVMHPINTLEIFKLKVEKL
;
A
#
# COMPACT_ATOMS: atom_id res chain seq x y z
N MET A 1 -27.76 38.79 8.01
CA MET A 1 -27.64 37.70 9.00
C MET A 1 -27.20 36.36 8.39
N LEU A 2 -27.80 35.88 7.28
CA LEU A 2 -27.44 34.59 6.67
C LEU A 2 -25.96 34.47 6.24
N LYS A 3 -25.35 35.53 5.71
CA LYS A 3 -23.93 35.54 5.31
C LYS A 3 -22.95 35.37 6.48
N GLN A 4 -23.28 35.90 7.66
CA GLN A 4 -22.45 35.76 8.86
C GLN A 4 -22.50 34.32 9.39
N PHE A 5 -23.66 33.65 9.32
CA PHE A 5 -23.79 32.25 9.71
C PHE A 5 -22.98 31.30 8.82
N ILE A 6 -22.94 31.54 7.50
CA ILE A 6 -22.17 30.70 6.56
C ILE A 6 -20.67 30.84 6.81
N ILE A 7 -20.18 32.05 7.08
CA ILE A 7 -18.76 32.30 7.37
C ILE A 7 -18.34 31.64 8.69
N VAL A 8 -19.18 31.72 9.73
CA VAL A 8 -18.93 31.05 11.02
C VAL A 8 -18.95 29.53 10.87
N PHE A 9 -19.89 28.99 10.09
CA PHE A 9 -19.96 27.54 9.85
C PHE A 9 -18.71 27.02 9.12
N PHE A 10 -18.24 27.72 8.08
CA PHE A 10 -17.01 27.34 7.38
C PHE A 10 -15.75 27.50 8.23
N THR A 11 -15.67 28.52 9.10
CA THR A 11 -14.52 28.69 10.00
C THR A 11 -14.48 27.64 11.10
N VAL A 12 -15.62 27.21 11.64
CA VAL A 12 -15.68 26.11 12.61
C VAL A 12 -15.26 24.79 11.98
N ILE A 13 -15.71 24.49 10.75
CA ILE A 13 -15.28 23.29 10.01
C ILE A 13 -13.78 23.35 9.70
N PHE A 14 -13.26 24.52 9.33
CA PHE A 14 -11.83 24.72 9.05
C PHE A 14 -10.96 24.54 10.31
N LEU A 15 -11.44 25.01 11.48
CA LEU A 15 -10.75 24.83 12.76
C LEU A 15 -10.75 23.37 13.24
N ILE A 16 -11.84 22.63 13.04
CA ILE A 16 -11.89 21.17 13.31
C ILE A 16 -10.89 20.43 12.41
N PHE A 17 -10.71 20.89 11.17
CA PHE A 17 -9.74 20.30 10.23
C PHE A 17 -8.28 20.55 10.63
N ILE A 18 -7.96 21.73 11.18
CA ILE A 18 -6.60 22.07 11.65
C ILE A 18 -6.26 21.32 12.96
N SER A 19 -7.24 21.12 13.85
CA SER A 19 -7.01 20.49 15.16
C SER A 19 -6.72 18.98 15.09
N SER A 20 -6.91 18.34 13.92
CA SER A 20 -6.65 16.90 13.75
C SER A 20 -5.22 16.54 13.35
N THR A 21 -4.32 17.50 13.14
CA THR A 21 -2.91 17.19 12.88
C THR A 21 -2.11 17.25 14.17
N LYS A 22 -2.16 16.18 14.97
CA LYS A 22 -1.08 15.95 15.93
C LYS A 22 0.22 15.83 15.12
N PRO A 23 1.27 16.64 15.40
CA PRO A 23 2.58 16.37 14.84
C PRO A 23 3.07 15.05 15.44
N PHE A 24 2.93 13.97 14.68
CA PHE A 24 3.51 12.69 15.04
C PHE A 24 4.99 12.76 14.68
N LEU A 25 5.78 13.28 15.63
CA LEU A 25 7.20 13.03 15.68
C LEU A 25 7.39 11.55 16.02
N VAL A 26 7.69 10.73 15.01
CA VAL A 26 8.32 9.42 15.23
C VAL A 26 9.79 9.63 15.01
N ILE A 27 10.48 9.85 16.11
CA ILE A 27 11.89 9.51 16.23
C ILE A 27 11.85 8.12 16.86
N GLY A 28 11.86 7.10 16.02
CA GLY A 28 11.78 5.70 16.42
C GLY A 28 12.11 4.83 15.21
N SER A 29 13.10 3.95 15.35
CA SER A 29 13.36 2.85 14.42
C SER A 29 12.25 1.81 14.57
N ASP A 30 11.01 2.22 14.30
CA ASP A 30 9.84 1.35 14.42
C ASP A 30 9.99 0.26 13.37
N GLU A 31 10.18 -0.97 13.86
CA GLU A 31 10.20 -2.17 13.05
C GLU A 31 8.89 -2.28 12.26
N TYR A 32 8.99 -2.53 10.96
CA TYR A 32 7.80 -2.75 10.14
C TYR A 32 7.11 -4.07 10.54
N ILE A 33 5.82 -4.01 10.86
CA ILE A 33 4.98 -5.16 11.17
C ILE A 33 3.87 -5.25 10.12
N PHE A 34 3.72 -6.42 9.49
CA PHE A 34 2.57 -6.72 8.63
C PHE A 34 1.42 -7.28 9.48
N ASP A 35 0.40 -6.46 9.73
CA ASP A 35 -0.79 -6.79 10.53
C ASP A 35 -2.10 -6.72 9.71
N THR A 36 -1.99 -6.46 8.41
CA THR A 36 -3.16 -6.20 7.57
C THR A 36 -3.94 -7.48 7.30
N GLN A 37 -5.14 -7.52 7.86
CA GLN A 37 -6.13 -8.58 7.67
C GLN A 37 -7.28 -8.03 6.82
N ILE A 38 -7.76 -8.81 5.87
CA ILE A 38 -8.97 -8.47 5.11
C ILE A 38 -9.88 -9.69 5.02
N THR A 39 -11.19 -9.44 5.04
CA THR A 39 -12.20 -10.50 4.89
C THR A 39 -12.74 -10.62 3.47
N GLN A 40 -12.53 -9.58 2.65
CA GLN A 40 -13.04 -9.52 1.29
C GLN A 40 -12.14 -8.68 0.39
N LYS A 41 -12.20 -8.96 -0.92
CA LYS A 41 -11.49 -8.19 -1.95
C LYS A 41 -12.05 -6.77 -2.05
N THR A 42 -11.21 -5.86 -2.54
CA THR A 42 -11.61 -4.47 -2.80
C THR A 42 -12.61 -4.38 -3.95
N THR A 43 -13.78 -3.81 -3.65
CA THR A 43 -14.85 -3.53 -4.63
C THR A 43 -14.58 -2.27 -5.45
N LEU A 44 -15.39 -2.01 -6.49
CA LEU A 44 -15.31 -0.77 -7.28
C LEU A 44 -15.47 0.50 -6.43
N ILE A 45 -16.38 0.47 -5.44
CA ILE A 45 -16.60 1.58 -4.52
C ILE A 45 -15.35 1.85 -3.71
N ASN A 46 -14.73 0.79 -3.17
CA ASN A 46 -13.47 0.92 -2.44
C ASN A 46 -12.35 1.48 -3.33
N LYS A 47 -12.26 1.10 -4.60
CA LYS A 47 -11.27 1.65 -5.56
C LYS A 47 -11.45 3.15 -5.77
N ILE A 48 -12.69 3.64 -5.82
CA ILE A 48 -12.98 5.07 -5.96
C ILE A 48 -12.52 5.83 -4.71
N PHE A 49 -12.85 5.32 -3.52
CA PHE A 49 -12.39 5.90 -2.26
C PHE A 49 -10.86 5.88 -2.14
N GLU A 50 -10.19 4.89 -2.71
CA GLU A 50 -8.73 4.84 -2.73
C GLU A 50 -8.13 5.97 -3.58
N LYS A 51 -8.70 6.20 -4.77
CA LYS A 51 -8.26 7.29 -5.66
C LYS A 51 -8.50 8.66 -5.04
N THR A 52 -9.68 8.91 -4.45
CA THR A 52 -9.95 10.18 -3.79
C THR A 52 -9.06 10.38 -2.57
N GLY A 53 -8.82 9.33 -1.78
CA GLY A 53 -7.85 9.34 -0.69
C GLY A 53 -6.46 9.77 -1.14
N PHE A 54 -5.98 9.31 -2.28
CA PHE A 54 -4.70 9.73 -2.83
C PHE A 54 -4.68 11.22 -3.24
N LEU A 55 -5.74 11.69 -3.89
CA LEU A 55 -5.84 13.07 -4.41
C LEU A 55 -5.89 14.12 -3.30
N ILE A 56 -6.56 13.85 -2.18
CA ILE A 56 -6.70 14.81 -1.07
C ILE A 56 -5.43 14.97 -0.22
N ARG A 57 -4.44 14.07 -0.37
CA ARG A 57 -3.18 14.16 0.39
C ARG A 57 -2.24 15.11 -0.34
N LEU A 58 -1.92 16.26 0.24
CA LEU A 58 -1.05 17.24 -0.41
C LEU A 58 0.45 17.01 -0.12
N ASN A 59 0.78 16.47 1.07
CA ASN A 59 2.15 16.19 1.47
C ASN A 59 2.69 14.88 0.87
N LYS A 60 3.93 14.90 0.39
CA LYS A 60 4.61 13.74 -0.20
C LYS A 60 4.76 12.57 0.78
N SER A 61 5.19 12.82 2.01
CA SER A 61 5.35 11.75 3.01
C SER A 61 4.01 11.12 3.39
N SER A 62 2.94 11.91 3.48
CA SER A 62 1.58 11.40 3.72
C SER A 62 1.07 10.53 2.56
N LYS A 63 1.43 10.86 1.32
CA LYS A 63 1.16 10.01 0.15
C LYS A 63 1.99 8.72 0.19
N ALA A 64 3.27 8.77 0.55
CA ALA A 64 4.11 7.57 0.70
C ALA A 64 3.55 6.61 1.76
N LYS A 65 3.18 7.12 2.94
CA LYS A 65 2.51 6.32 3.98
C LYS A 65 1.19 5.72 3.49
N TYR A 66 0.46 6.43 2.64
CA TYR A 66 -0.77 5.91 2.05
C TYR A 66 -0.51 4.82 1.02
N TRP A 67 0.47 5.01 0.13
CA TRP A 67 0.93 3.96 -0.78
C TRP A 67 1.35 2.70 -0.03
N ARG A 68 2.17 2.82 1.02
CA ARG A 68 2.57 1.71 1.89
C ARG A 68 1.36 0.87 2.34
N LYS A 69 0.34 1.54 2.90
CA LYS A 69 -0.92 0.88 3.30
C LYS A 69 -1.65 0.19 2.15
N LEU A 70 -1.62 0.78 0.96
CA LEU A 70 -2.24 0.16 -0.21
C LEU A 70 -1.48 -1.10 -0.63
N VAL A 71 -0.15 -1.09 -0.63
CA VAL A 71 0.66 -2.29 -0.93
C VAL A 71 0.34 -3.41 0.07
N ASP A 72 0.28 -3.11 1.37
CA ASP A 72 -0.10 -4.09 2.41
C ASP A 72 -1.48 -4.69 2.16
N LYS A 73 -2.44 -3.82 1.85
CA LYS A 73 -3.80 -4.25 1.51
C LYS A 73 -3.82 -5.16 0.28
N ARG A 74 -3.05 -4.86 -0.77
CA ARG A 74 -2.97 -5.71 -1.96
C ARG A 74 -2.30 -7.06 -1.67
N LEU A 75 -1.29 -7.10 -0.80
CA LEU A 75 -0.70 -8.38 -0.38
C LEU A 75 -1.72 -9.21 0.41
N ALA A 76 -2.47 -8.59 1.32
CA ALA A 76 -3.53 -9.26 2.05
C ALA A 76 -4.64 -9.79 1.12
N GLU A 77 -4.98 -9.07 0.04
CA GLU A 77 -5.91 -9.54 -0.99
C GLU A 77 -5.39 -10.77 -1.70
N PHE A 78 -4.11 -10.77 -2.09
CA PHE A 78 -3.51 -11.92 -2.74
C PHE A 78 -3.39 -13.11 -1.78
N LYS A 79 -2.98 -12.87 -0.53
CA LYS A 79 -2.93 -13.87 0.53
C LYS A 79 -4.27 -14.57 0.72
N LEU A 80 -5.36 -13.80 0.85
CA LEU A 80 -6.71 -14.35 1.00
C LEU A 80 -7.09 -15.26 -0.18
N VAL A 81 -6.72 -14.87 -1.40
CA VAL A 81 -6.98 -15.68 -2.61
C VAL A 81 -6.18 -16.98 -2.61
N VAL A 82 -4.89 -16.93 -2.24
CA VAL A 82 -4.02 -18.10 -2.12
C VAL A 82 -4.50 -19.04 -1.01
N GLU A 83 -4.96 -18.52 0.12
CA GLU A 83 -5.45 -19.31 1.25
C GLU A 83 -6.79 -19.98 0.95
N ASN A 84 -7.68 -19.32 0.21
CA ASN A 84 -8.98 -19.87 -0.18
C ASN A 84 -8.93 -20.70 -1.48
N ASP A 85 -7.75 -20.84 -2.09
CA ASP A 85 -7.55 -21.44 -3.41
C ASP A 85 -8.47 -20.87 -4.52
N ASP A 86 -8.78 -19.58 -4.45
CA ASP A 86 -9.70 -18.92 -5.37
C ASP A 86 -9.02 -18.60 -6.72
N LYS A 87 -9.00 -19.61 -7.58
CA LYS A 87 -8.37 -19.54 -8.92
C LYS A 87 -8.92 -18.40 -9.78
N GLY A 88 -10.20 -18.06 -9.64
CA GLY A 88 -10.86 -17.05 -10.49
C GLY A 88 -10.33 -15.63 -10.30
N ALA A 89 -9.68 -15.34 -9.17
CA ALA A 89 -9.13 -14.01 -8.88
C ALA A 89 -7.62 -13.99 -8.63
N PHE A 90 -6.95 -15.13 -8.86
CA PHE A 90 -5.54 -15.29 -8.57
C PHE A 90 -4.67 -14.35 -9.41
N GLU A 91 -4.86 -14.38 -10.73
CA GLU A 91 -4.12 -13.54 -11.66
C GLU A 91 -4.38 -12.05 -11.37
N GLU A 92 -5.65 -11.66 -11.16
CA GLU A 92 -6.01 -10.27 -10.88
C GLU A 92 -5.32 -9.76 -9.61
N THR A 93 -5.37 -10.53 -8.52
CA THR A 93 -4.82 -10.10 -7.22
C THR A 93 -3.28 -10.10 -7.23
N SER A 94 -2.66 -11.10 -7.88
CA SER A 94 -1.21 -11.15 -8.10
C SER A 94 -0.70 -9.94 -8.92
N SER A 95 -1.33 -9.69 -10.06
CA SER A 95 -0.98 -8.56 -10.94
C SER A 95 -1.20 -7.22 -10.25
N ARG A 96 -2.31 -7.09 -9.50
CA ARG A 96 -2.63 -5.87 -8.75
C ARG A 96 -1.60 -5.59 -7.66
N TYR A 97 -1.18 -6.58 -6.88
CA TYR A 97 -0.11 -6.38 -5.91
C TYR A 97 1.18 -5.90 -6.59
N SER A 98 1.60 -6.58 -7.66
CA SER A 98 2.80 -6.23 -8.43
C SER A 98 2.76 -4.77 -8.94
N THR A 99 1.61 -4.36 -9.48
CA THR A 99 1.37 -2.99 -9.95
C THR A 99 1.51 -1.95 -8.83
N TYR A 100 1.02 -2.25 -7.63
CA TYR A 100 1.07 -1.32 -6.49
C TYR A 100 2.48 -1.20 -5.91
N VAL A 101 3.25 -2.29 -5.89
CA VAL A 101 4.69 -2.26 -5.54
C VAL A 101 5.44 -1.35 -6.51
N ALA A 102 5.21 -1.51 -7.82
CA ALA A 102 5.83 -0.68 -8.85
C ALA A 102 5.49 0.81 -8.65
N ASN A 103 4.20 1.13 -8.57
CA ASN A 103 3.73 2.51 -8.42
C ASN A 103 4.25 3.17 -7.14
N TYR A 104 4.29 2.44 -6.02
CA TYR A 104 4.83 2.97 -4.78
C TYR A 104 6.32 3.27 -4.91
N SER A 105 7.08 2.34 -5.48
CA SER A 105 8.53 2.49 -5.65
C SER A 105 8.87 3.65 -6.59
N ASP A 106 8.18 3.75 -7.73
CA ASP A 106 8.33 4.86 -8.67
C ASP A 106 7.94 6.19 -8.01
N TYR A 107 6.89 6.20 -7.18
CA TYR A 107 6.50 7.38 -6.42
C TYR A 107 7.60 7.84 -5.46
N LEU A 108 8.25 6.93 -4.74
CA LEU A 108 9.35 7.25 -3.82
C LEU A 108 10.55 7.85 -4.57
N LEU A 109 10.95 7.20 -5.68
CA LEU A 109 12.08 7.63 -6.53
C LEU A 109 11.82 9.01 -7.12
N ASN A 110 10.67 9.20 -7.78
CA ASN A 110 10.31 10.46 -8.41
C ASN A 110 10.12 11.60 -7.40
N SER A 111 9.77 11.27 -6.16
CA SER A 111 9.58 12.24 -5.09
C SER A 111 10.84 12.53 -4.27
N ASN A 112 11.93 11.77 -4.50
CA ASN A 112 13.17 11.76 -3.74
C ASN A 112 12.97 11.59 -2.22
N LEU A 113 12.15 10.61 -1.83
CA LEU A 113 11.78 10.37 -0.43
C LEU A 113 12.76 9.44 0.28
N VAL A 114 14.00 9.90 0.44
CA VAL A 114 15.10 9.15 1.08
C VAL A 114 14.73 8.69 2.50
N ASN A 115 13.94 9.49 3.22
CA ASN A 115 13.49 9.20 4.58
C ASN A 115 12.56 7.97 4.66
N GLU A 116 11.93 7.54 3.57
CA GLU A 116 11.07 6.35 3.54
C GLU A 116 11.84 5.06 3.19
N LYS A 117 13.09 5.17 2.73
CA LYS A 117 13.89 4.04 2.24
C LYS A 117 13.95 2.86 3.21
N SER A 118 14.29 3.15 4.48
CA SER A 118 14.48 2.11 5.49
C SER A 118 13.17 1.35 5.78
N ILE A 119 12.08 2.07 5.99
CA ILE A 119 10.77 1.45 6.29
C ILE A 119 10.22 0.68 5.07
N THR A 120 10.42 1.19 3.85
CA THR A 120 10.04 0.49 2.62
C THR A 120 10.84 -0.79 2.43
N LYS A 121 12.15 -0.77 2.72
CA LYS A 121 12.98 -1.97 2.65
C LYS A 121 12.46 -3.04 3.62
N GLN A 122 12.20 -2.68 4.88
CA GLN A 122 11.66 -3.62 5.86
C GLN A 122 10.28 -4.17 5.44
N GLN A 123 9.42 -3.31 4.87
CA GLN A 123 8.14 -3.74 4.30
C GLN A 123 8.33 -4.79 3.20
N PHE A 124 9.21 -4.52 2.23
CA PHE A 124 9.46 -5.42 1.12
C PHE A 124 10.12 -6.72 1.58
N ASP A 125 11.02 -6.68 2.56
CA ASP A 125 11.59 -7.87 3.19
C ASP A 125 10.48 -8.76 3.78
N LYS A 126 9.54 -8.16 4.53
CA LYS A 126 8.43 -8.91 5.13
C LYS A 126 7.44 -9.44 4.10
N HIS A 127 7.16 -8.68 3.05
CA HIS A 127 6.31 -9.13 1.95
C HIS A 127 6.94 -10.29 1.18
N GLN A 128 8.26 -10.26 0.97
CA GLN A 128 9.00 -11.34 0.31
C GLN A 128 8.89 -12.66 1.09
N GLU A 129 9.04 -12.59 2.42
CA GLU A 129 8.85 -13.76 3.30
C GLU A 129 7.47 -14.38 3.09
N ILE A 130 6.41 -13.56 3.12
CA ILE A 130 5.03 -14.02 2.93
C ILE A 130 4.84 -14.64 1.53
N LEU A 131 5.28 -13.96 0.47
CA LEU A 131 5.13 -14.46 -0.90
C LEU A 131 5.87 -15.78 -1.13
N ASN A 132 7.04 -15.97 -0.52
CA ASN A 132 7.77 -17.22 -0.60
C ASN A 132 6.95 -18.40 -0.04
N THR A 133 6.15 -18.17 1.00
CA THR A 133 5.24 -19.24 1.52
C THR A 133 4.14 -19.62 0.54
N PHE A 134 3.77 -18.75 -0.41
CA PHE A 134 2.76 -19.07 -1.42
C PHE A 134 3.33 -19.96 -2.52
N LYS A 135 4.62 -19.80 -2.83
CA LYS A 135 5.32 -20.55 -3.88
C LYS A 135 5.28 -22.04 -3.59
N ASP A 136 5.49 -22.41 -2.32
CA ASP A 136 5.59 -23.81 -1.87
C ASP A 136 4.25 -24.55 -1.93
N LYS A 137 3.12 -23.84 -2.15
CA LYS A 137 1.78 -24.44 -2.30
C LYS A 137 1.50 -25.00 -3.69
N TYR A 138 2.26 -24.61 -4.71
CA TYR A 138 1.96 -24.94 -6.10
C TYR A 138 3.10 -25.73 -6.74
N GLU A 139 2.73 -26.68 -7.60
CA GLU A 139 3.70 -27.45 -8.37
C GLU A 139 4.62 -26.52 -9.17
N TYR A 140 5.92 -26.79 -9.13
CA TYR A 140 6.92 -26.01 -9.83
C TYR A 140 6.56 -25.88 -11.32
N ASN A 141 6.66 -24.66 -11.85
CA ASN A 141 6.35 -24.33 -13.24
C ASN A 141 4.88 -24.51 -13.67
N SER A 142 3.96 -24.80 -12.74
CA SER A 142 2.52 -24.70 -13.03
C SER A 142 2.10 -23.25 -13.28
N ALA A 143 0.95 -23.04 -13.93
CA ALA A 143 0.43 -21.70 -14.17
C ALA A 143 0.28 -20.87 -12.88
N TRP A 144 -0.20 -21.50 -11.79
CA TRP A 144 -0.34 -20.84 -10.49
C TRP A 144 1.00 -20.50 -9.85
N TRP A 145 1.98 -21.40 -9.98
CA TRP A 145 3.34 -21.13 -9.53
C TRP A 145 3.95 -19.92 -10.26
N ILE A 146 3.79 -19.83 -11.58
CA ILE A 146 4.25 -18.69 -12.38
C ILE A 146 3.57 -17.39 -11.91
N LEU A 147 2.26 -17.44 -11.63
CA LEU A 147 1.51 -16.31 -11.12
C LEU A 147 1.94 -15.89 -9.70
N VAL A 148 2.49 -16.79 -8.87
CA VAL A 148 3.13 -16.43 -7.59
C VAL A 148 4.54 -15.88 -7.80
N MET A 149 5.28 -16.40 -8.77
CA MET A 149 6.63 -15.92 -9.05
C MET A 149 6.64 -14.50 -9.60
N HIS A 150 5.61 -14.09 -10.35
CA HIS A 150 5.50 -12.71 -10.85
C HIS A 150 5.61 -11.62 -9.76
N PRO A 151 4.81 -11.64 -8.67
CA PRO A 151 4.91 -10.66 -7.59
C PRO A 151 6.21 -10.78 -6.80
N ILE A 152 6.78 -11.98 -6.64
CA ILE A 152 8.10 -12.20 -6.03
C ILE A 152 9.18 -11.46 -6.85
N ASN A 153 9.26 -11.74 -8.14
CA ASN A 153 10.26 -11.14 -9.02
C ASN A 153 10.06 -9.62 -9.11
N THR A 154 8.81 -9.15 -9.16
CA THR A 154 8.49 -7.72 -9.13
C THR A 154 9.04 -7.06 -7.87
N LEU A 155 8.77 -7.65 -6.70
CA LEU A 155 9.23 -7.13 -5.43
C LEU A 155 10.75 -7.05 -5.35
N GLU A 156 11.46 -8.08 -5.80
CA GLU A 156 12.92 -8.11 -5.85
C GLU A 156 13.48 -6.98 -6.73
N ILE A 157 12.96 -6.81 -7.95
CA ILE A 157 13.38 -5.74 -8.87
C ILE A 157 13.18 -4.37 -8.22
N PHE A 158 12.02 -4.13 -7.61
CA PHE A 158 11.70 -2.82 -7.06
C PHE A 158 12.38 -2.55 -5.71
N LYS A 159 12.69 -3.58 -4.94
CA LYS A 159 13.55 -3.48 -3.75
C LYS A 159 14.95 -2.97 -4.13
N LEU A 160 15.57 -3.55 -5.17
CA LEU A 160 16.86 -3.08 -5.70
C LEU A 160 16.81 -1.64 -6.22
N LYS A 161 15.67 -1.22 -6.77
CA LYS A 161 15.48 0.19 -7.19
C LYS A 161 15.39 1.13 -5.99
N VAL A 162 14.60 0.78 -4.98
CA VAL A 162 14.44 1.57 -3.74
C VAL A 162 15.76 1.67 -2.97
N GLU A 163 16.64 0.68 -3.07
CA GLU A 163 17.99 0.75 -2.50
C GLU A 163 18.86 1.88 -3.07
N LYS A 164 18.49 2.44 -4.22
CA LYS A 164 19.19 3.56 -4.87
C LYS A 164 18.67 4.95 -4.49
N LEU A 165 17.60 5.04 -3.69
CA LEU A 165 17.20 6.29 -3.01
C LEU A 165 18.31 6.79 -2.09
#